data_AF-A0A8J5JAE3-F1
#
_entry.id   AF-A0A8J5JAE3-F1
#
_cell.length_a   1.000
_cell.length_b   1.000
_cell.length_c   1.000
_cell.angle_alpha   90.00
_cell.angle_beta   90.00
_cell.angle_gamma   90.00
#
_symmetry.space_group_name_H-M   'P 1'
#
loop_
_entity.id
_entity.type
_entity.pdbx_description
1 polymer ?
#
loop_
_entity_poly.entity_id
_entity_poly.type
_entity_poly.pdbx_seq_one_letter_code
_entity_poly.pdbx_strand_id
1 'polypeptide(L)'
;MFDLYSFLCGKMLAFPDKEMSFVHSYMVIKWNLLCRSSNAFGIRHSHMEWRGDVLQIYFAHMKNDQGGDCPRDPRHIYANPLQPSICPTVALGLYWASTTFGKALLPQGLNPSELGTDSMRKDSATFCSSGSTACQSSTAVHLRAGWSLGGVQNTYSRYEASGDMHVRRSVVGLSTESYNFSTLPPHFSESDEIVQRGVRLMFPGLPQRLEFIAEYCLASLTVHHSYLTRALSLNHPVFLTPLFHDAAMLSSLAERIRSEDGSSDTRICPTGVPPHVFICVR
;
A
#
# COMPACT_ATOMS: atom_id res chain seq x y z
N MET A 1 10.85 12.70 9.99
CA MET A 1 9.42 12.30 9.89
C MET A 1 9.28 10.94 9.27
N PHE A 2 9.78 10.73 8.04
CA PHE A 2 9.76 9.42 7.39
C PHE A 2 10.54 8.34 8.17
N ASP A 3 11.68 8.68 8.76
CA ASP A 3 12.45 7.73 9.59
C ASP A 3 11.69 7.29 10.83
N LEU A 4 11.00 8.23 11.50
CA LEU A 4 10.15 7.93 12.65
C LEU A 4 8.98 7.02 12.24
N TYR A 5 8.33 7.32 11.11
CA TYR A 5 7.30 6.46 10.53
C TYR A 5 7.83 5.05 10.25
N SER A 6 8.96 4.93 9.56
CA SER A 6 9.59 3.66 9.23
C SER A 6 10.00 2.87 10.48
N PHE A 7 10.55 3.56 11.47
CA PHE A 7 10.91 2.99 12.76
C PHE A 7 9.69 2.44 13.50
N LEU A 8 8.61 3.22 13.60
CA LEU A 8 7.38 2.80 14.26
C LEU A 8 6.75 1.60 13.56
N CYS A 9 6.68 1.61 12.22
CA CYS A 9 6.18 0.48 11.45
C CYS A 9 7.03 -0.80 11.69
N GLY A 10 8.36 -0.66 11.72
CA GLY A 10 9.25 -1.78 12.06
C GLY A 10 9.06 -2.31 13.49
N LYS A 11 8.78 -1.43 14.45
CA LYS A 11 8.45 -1.83 15.83
C LYS A 11 7.11 -2.54 15.92
N MET A 12 6.06 -2.01 15.28
CA MET A 12 4.73 -2.61 15.26
C MET A 12 4.77 -4.02 14.64
N LEU A 13 5.55 -4.20 13.57
CA LEU A 13 5.74 -5.49 12.92
C LEU A 13 6.30 -6.55 13.89
N ALA A 14 7.19 -6.17 14.80
CA ALA A 14 7.82 -7.10 15.73
C ALA A 14 6.91 -7.56 16.89
N PHE A 15 5.77 -6.91 17.12
CA PHE A 15 4.86 -7.29 18.22
C PHE A 15 3.95 -8.46 17.82
N PRO A 16 3.72 -9.44 18.72
CA PRO A 16 2.94 -10.64 18.42
C PRO A 16 1.41 -10.42 18.41
N ASP A 17 0.93 -9.24 18.78
CA ASP A 17 -0.50 -8.98 18.96
C ASP A 17 -1.23 -8.80 17.61
N LYS A 18 -2.41 -9.42 17.48
CA LYS A 18 -3.30 -9.25 16.33
C LYS A 18 -3.72 -7.80 16.14
N GLU A 19 -3.90 -7.07 17.23
CA GLU A 19 -4.21 -5.64 17.15
C GLU A 19 -3.04 -4.86 16.54
N MET A 20 -1.80 -5.29 16.77
CA MET A 20 -0.62 -4.65 16.19
C MET A 20 -0.51 -4.87 14.69
N SER A 21 -0.90 -6.05 14.16
CA SER A 21 -0.99 -6.26 12.71
C SER A 21 -1.98 -5.28 12.06
N PHE A 22 -3.11 -5.01 12.74
CA PHE A 22 -4.05 -4.00 12.30
C PHE A 22 -3.48 -2.59 12.37
N VAL A 23 -2.91 -2.18 13.52
CA VAL A 23 -2.36 -0.83 13.71
C VAL A 23 -1.23 -0.57 12.70
N HIS A 24 -0.38 -1.56 12.43
CA HIS A 24 0.65 -1.52 11.39
C HIS A 24 0.05 -1.27 10.01
N SER A 25 -0.92 -2.09 9.60
CA SER A 25 -1.61 -1.94 8.32
C SER A 25 -2.31 -0.58 8.19
N TYR A 26 -3.01 -0.15 9.24
CA TYR A 26 -3.66 1.15 9.30
C TYR A 26 -2.65 2.29 9.17
N MET A 27 -1.53 2.23 9.87
CA MET A 27 -0.48 3.24 9.84
C MET A 27 0.12 3.36 8.43
N VAL A 28 0.49 2.23 7.82
CA VAL A 28 1.05 2.18 6.47
C VAL A 28 0.06 2.71 5.43
N ILE A 29 -1.19 2.25 5.46
CA ILE A 29 -2.22 2.69 4.50
C ILE A 29 -2.55 4.16 4.70
N LYS A 30 -2.70 4.64 5.94
CA LYS A 30 -3.00 6.04 6.21
C LYS A 30 -1.86 6.97 5.76
N TRP A 31 -0.60 6.59 6.03
CA TRP A 31 0.57 7.31 5.53
C TRP A 31 0.49 7.43 4.01
N ASN A 32 0.27 6.32 3.32
CA ASN A 32 0.17 6.26 1.85
C ASN A 32 -1.08 6.95 1.28
N LEU A 33 -2.10 7.24 2.08
CA LEU A 33 -3.31 7.93 1.62
C LEU A 33 -3.25 9.45 1.76
N LEU A 34 -2.41 9.98 2.65
CA LEU A 34 -2.43 11.40 3.04
C LEU A 34 -3.84 11.85 3.43
N CYS A 35 -4.57 11.02 4.19
CA CYS A 35 -5.97 11.28 4.54
C CYS A 35 -6.19 11.44 6.06
N ARG A 36 -7.35 12.00 6.43
CA ARG A 36 -7.76 12.15 7.84
C ARG A 36 -8.07 10.78 8.45
N SER A 37 -7.96 10.65 9.78
CA SER A 37 -8.39 9.42 10.45
C SER A 37 -9.80 9.00 10.04
N SER A 38 -10.76 9.94 10.03
CA SER A 38 -12.16 9.66 9.64
C SER A 38 -12.29 8.98 8.27
N ASN A 39 -11.47 9.37 7.30
CA ASN A 39 -11.51 8.79 5.96
C ASN A 39 -10.88 7.41 5.95
N ALA A 40 -9.72 7.24 6.61
CA ALA A 40 -9.06 5.95 6.75
C ALA A 40 -9.95 4.93 7.47
N PHE A 41 -10.67 5.34 8.52
CA PHE A 41 -11.64 4.51 9.23
C PHE A 41 -12.90 4.20 8.41
N GLY A 42 -13.25 5.03 7.44
CA GLY A 42 -14.38 4.80 6.55
C GLY A 42 -14.09 3.83 5.40
N ILE A 43 -12.85 3.33 5.26
CA ILE A 43 -12.48 2.44 4.15
C ILE A 43 -13.11 1.07 4.40
N ARG A 44 -13.79 0.57 3.36
CA ARG A 44 -14.39 -0.76 3.31
C ARG A 44 -13.72 -1.55 2.20
N HIS A 45 -13.83 -2.87 2.26
CA HIS A 45 -13.42 -3.76 1.17
C HIS A 45 -14.04 -3.33 -0.18
N SER A 46 -15.22 -2.69 -0.15
CA SER A 46 -15.88 -2.19 -1.35
C SER A 46 -15.22 -1.01 -2.04
N HIS A 47 -14.31 -0.32 -1.35
CA HIS A 47 -13.61 0.86 -1.85
C HIS A 47 -12.25 0.53 -2.47
N MET A 48 -11.83 -0.73 -2.44
CA MET A 48 -10.53 -1.15 -2.93
C MET A 48 -10.66 -1.78 -4.31
N GLU A 49 -9.73 -1.44 -5.18
CA GLU A 49 -9.58 -2.00 -6.51
C GLU A 49 -8.09 -2.02 -6.87
N TRP A 50 -7.61 -3.05 -7.56
CA TRP A 50 -6.26 -3.06 -8.11
C TRP A 50 -6.32 -2.77 -9.61
N ARG A 51 -5.48 -1.87 -10.11
CA ARG A 51 -5.37 -1.58 -11.55
C ARG A 51 -3.90 -1.40 -11.93
N GLY A 52 -3.45 -2.12 -12.97
CA GLY A 52 -2.05 -2.09 -13.39
C GLY A 52 -1.11 -2.49 -12.25
N ASP A 53 -0.23 -1.58 -11.85
CA ASP A 53 0.78 -1.76 -10.81
C ASP A 53 0.40 -1.12 -9.45
N VAL A 54 -0.86 -0.73 -9.27
CA VAL A 54 -1.27 0.13 -8.15
C VAL A 54 -2.59 -0.29 -7.49
N LEU A 55 -2.63 -0.21 -6.17
CA LEU A 55 -3.85 -0.31 -5.37
C LEU A 55 -4.58 1.04 -5.36
N GLN A 56 -5.84 1.06 -5.72
CA GLN A 56 -6.69 2.25 -5.71
C GLN A 56 -7.73 2.18 -4.60
N ILE A 57 -7.92 3.31 -3.90
CA ILE A 57 -8.96 3.48 -2.89
C ILE A 57 -9.91 4.60 -3.29
N TYR A 58 -11.21 4.30 -3.32
CA TYR A 58 -12.28 5.26 -3.61
C TYR A 58 -12.97 5.69 -2.31
N PHE A 59 -12.76 6.93 -1.87
CA PHE A 59 -13.43 7.43 -0.66
C PHE A 59 -14.93 7.61 -0.88
N ALA A 60 -15.72 7.25 0.13
CA ALA A 60 -17.18 7.43 0.10
C ALA A 60 -17.59 8.90 0.22
N HIS A 61 -16.89 9.66 1.07
CA HIS A 61 -17.13 11.08 1.31
C HIS A 61 -15.82 11.84 1.44
N MET A 62 -15.79 13.08 0.95
CA MET A 62 -14.66 13.98 1.12
C MET A 62 -15.13 15.29 1.77
N LYS A 63 -14.32 15.88 2.66
CA LYS A 63 -14.69 17.11 3.38
C LYS A 63 -15.04 18.27 2.44
N ASN A 64 -14.39 18.33 1.29
CA ASN A 64 -14.58 19.40 0.30
C ASN A 64 -15.59 19.02 -0.80
N ASP A 65 -16.18 17.83 -0.70
CA ASP A 65 -17.20 17.31 -1.62
C ASP A 65 -18.18 16.42 -0.83
N GLN A 66 -19.01 17.08 -0.02
CA GLN A 66 -20.05 16.40 0.76
C GLN A 66 -21.26 16.01 -0.11
N GLY A 67 -21.46 16.71 -1.24
CA GLY A 67 -22.53 16.44 -2.20
C GLY A 67 -22.28 15.22 -3.07
N GLY A 68 -21.00 14.87 -3.31
CA GLY A 68 -20.63 13.73 -4.14
C GLY A 68 -20.80 13.98 -5.64
N ASP A 69 -20.90 15.25 -6.04
CA ASP A 69 -21.10 15.68 -7.42
C ASP A 69 -19.80 15.62 -8.24
N CYS A 70 -18.64 15.53 -7.60
CA CYS A 70 -17.37 15.39 -8.31
C CYS A 70 -17.09 13.93 -8.67
N PRO A 71 -16.53 13.65 -9.87
CA PRO A 71 -15.93 12.37 -10.18
C PRO A 71 -14.95 11.96 -9.07
N ARG A 72 -15.11 10.76 -8.52
CA ARG A 72 -14.28 10.29 -7.41
C ARG A 72 -12.94 9.83 -7.93
N ASP A 73 -11.97 10.73 -7.95
CA ASP A 73 -10.60 10.41 -8.33
C ASP A 73 -10.02 9.32 -7.39
N PRO A 74 -9.47 8.22 -7.95
CA PRO A 74 -8.90 7.14 -7.15
C PRO A 74 -7.70 7.64 -6.35
N ARG A 75 -7.56 7.10 -5.14
CA ARG A 75 -6.39 7.29 -4.29
C ARG A 75 -5.41 6.14 -4.51
N HIS A 76 -4.41 6.36 -5.37
CA HIS A 76 -3.35 5.39 -5.66
C HIS A 76 -2.51 5.04 -4.41
N ILE A 77 -2.05 3.81 -4.28
CA ILE A 77 -1.12 3.29 -3.27
C ILE A 77 -0.22 2.27 -3.97
N TYR A 78 1.09 2.51 -3.99
CA TYR A 78 2.06 1.60 -4.61
C TYR A 78 2.65 0.65 -3.57
N ALA A 79 3.19 -0.49 -4.01
CA ALA A 79 4.03 -1.34 -3.19
C ALA A 79 5.45 -0.76 -3.07
N ASN A 80 6.15 -1.12 -2.00
CA ASN A 80 7.58 -0.90 -1.86
C ASN A 80 8.27 -2.20 -1.40
N PRO A 81 8.58 -3.12 -2.33
CA PRO A 81 9.21 -4.39 -1.96
C PRO A 81 10.64 -4.22 -1.41
N LEU A 82 11.27 -3.05 -1.60
CA LEU A 82 12.60 -2.78 -1.09
C LEU A 82 12.61 -2.56 0.43
N GLN A 83 11.47 -2.16 1.01
CA GLN A 83 11.33 -1.96 2.46
C GLN A 83 10.04 -2.61 2.99
N PRO A 84 10.09 -3.91 3.34
CA PRO A 84 8.89 -4.69 3.68
C PRO A 84 8.13 -4.15 4.91
N SER A 85 8.82 -3.50 5.85
CA SER A 85 8.21 -2.92 7.06
C SER A 85 7.23 -1.79 6.77
N ILE A 86 7.35 -1.09 5.64
CA ILE A 86 6.44 0.00 5.24
C ILE A 86 5.68 -0.30 3.95
N CYS A 87 5.83 -1.51 3.42
CA CYS A 87 5.23 -1.91 2.16
C CYS A 87 3.72 -2.14 2.34
N PRO A 88 2.84 -1.41 1.61
CA PRO A 88 1.39 -1.54 1.77
C PRO A 88 0.85 -2.94 1.50
N THR A 89 1.38 -3.67 0.52
CA THR A 89 0.93 -5.04 0.21
C THR A 89 1.34 -6.04 1.29
N VAL A 90 2.52 -5.88 1.89
CA VAL A 90 2.96 -6.69 3.03
C VAL A 90 2.08 -6.40 4.25
N ALA A 91 1.89 -5.12 4.58
CA ALA A 91 1.10 -4.71 5.74
C ALA A 91 -0.37 -5.14 5.62
N LEU A 92 -0.95 -5.07 4.41
CA LEU A 92 -2.30 -5.54 4.13
C LEU A 92 -2.39 -7.07 4.20
N GLY A 93 -1.43 -7.79 3.60
CA GLY A 93 -1.36 -9.24 3.64
C GLY A 93 -1.21 -9.80 5.06
N LEU A 94 -0.33 -9.22 5.88
CA LEU A 94 -0.15 -9.65 7.28
C LEU A 94 -1.41 -9.44 8.11
N TYR A 95 -2.11 -8.32 7.91
CA TYR A 95 -3.37 -8.05 8.57
C TYR A 95 -4.45 -9.05 8.17
N TRP A 96 -4.63 -9.28 6.86
CA TRP A 96 -5.60 -10.23 6.32
C TRP A 96 -5.32 -11.68 6.72
N ALA A 97 -4.06 -12.09 6.79
CA ALA A 97 -3.66 -13.42 7.24
C ALA A 97 -3.90 -13.64 8.75
N SER A 98 -3.89 -12.56 9.54
CA SER A 98 -4.02 -12.62 11.00
C SER A 98 -5.45 -12.33 11.51
N THR A 99 -6.38 -12.01 10.61
CA THR A 99 -7.75 -11.58 10.95
C THR A 99 -8.83 -12.47 10.33
N THR A 100 -10.07 -12.28 10.79
CA THR A 100 -11.25 -12.90 10.18
C THR A 100 -12.01 -11.84 9.37
N PHE A 101 -12.47 -12.19 8.17
CA PHE A 101 -13.12 -11.21 7.30
C PHE A 101 -14.53 -10.87 7.78
N GLY A 102 -14.72 -9.60 8.16
CA GLY A 102 -16.02 -8.96 8.40
C GLY A 102 -16.38 -7.95 7.30
N LYS A 103 -17.44 -7.15 7.50
CA LYS A 103 -17.86 -6.12 6.53
C LYS A 103 -16.93 -4.89 6.49
N ALA A 104 -16.09 -4.69 7.51
CA ALA A 104 -15.21 -3.53 7.65
C ALA A 104 -13.74 -3.97 7.72
N LEU A 105 -12.85 -3.15 7.15
CA LEU A 105 -11.39 -3.35 7.19
C LEU A 105 -10.77 -3.05 8.56
N LEU A 106 -11.53 -2.49 9.52
CA LEU A 106 -11.01 -2.13 10.83
C LEU A 106 -11.77 -2.88 11.93
N PRO A 107 -11.08 -3.29 13.03
CA PRO A 107 -11.70 -3.92 14.18
C PRO A 107 -12.83 -3.05 14.73
N GLN A 108 -13.93 -3.69 15.09
CA GLN A 108 -15.00 -3.04 15.84
C GLN A 108 -14.45 -2.71 17.24
N GLY A 109 -14.38 -1.43 17.61
CA GLY A 109 -14.02 -1.00 18.96
C GLY A 109 -12.89 0.03 19.08
N LEU A 110 -12.11 0.28 18.04
CA LEU A 110 -11.05 1.30 18.06
C LEU A 110 -11.58 2.67 17.62
N ASN A 111 -11.38 3.70 18.44
CA ASN A 111 -11.80 5.05 18.06
C ASN A 111 -10.70 5.79 17.27
N PRO A 112 -11.06 6.57 16.22
CA PRO A 112 -10.09 7.30 15.41
C PRO A 112 -9.21 8.30 16.16
N SER A 113 -9.72 8.85 17.26
CA SER A 113 -9.04 9.80 18.12
C SER A 113 -7.96 9.16 18.99
N GLU A 114 -8.09 7.87 19.31
CA GLU A 114 -7.17 7.16 20.22
C GLU A 114 -5.83 6.84 19.55
N LEU A 115 -5.81 6.68 18.22
CA LEU A 115 -4.59 6.39 17.49
C LEU A 115 -3.68 7.62 17.29
N GLY A 116 -4.18 8.84 17.55
CA GLY A 116 -3.36 10.07 17.45
C GLY A 116 -2.74 10.35 16.07
N THR A 117 -3.23 9.71 15.01
CA THR A 117 -2.54 9.63 13.70
C THR A 117 -2.81 10.81 12.76
N ASP A 118 -3.53 11.85 13.18
CA ASP A 118 -3.86 12.97 12.29
C ASP A 118 -2.66 13.84 11.90
N SER A 119 -1.58 13.80 12.69
CA SER A 119 -0.27 14.36 12.31
C SER A 119 0.30 13.67 11.08
N MET A 120 0.12 12.35 10.92
CA MET A 120 0.70 11.57 9.82
C MET A 120 0.33 12.11 8.44
N ARG A 121 -0.89 12.62 8.28
CA ARG A 121 -1.32 13.26 7.03
C ARG A 121 -0.45 14.48 6.69
N LYS A 122 -0.13 15.29 7.69
CA LYS A 122 0.74 16.46 7.55
C LYS A 122 2.18 16.01 7.32
N ASP A 123 2.66 15.06 8.12
CA ASP A 123 4.04 14.58 8.05
C ASP A 123 4.38 13.95 6.70
N SER A 124 3.45 13.15 6.16
CA SER A 124 3.60 12.51 4.86
C SER A 124 3.53 13.52 3.71
N ALA A 125 2.67 14.55 3.82
CA ALA A 125 2.66 15.66 2.86
C ALA A 125 3.97 16.45 2.89
N THR A 126 4.49 16.77 4.07
CA THR A 126 5.77 17.49 4.24
C THR A 126 6.94 16.67 3.72
N PHE A 127 6.93 15.35 3.93
CA PHE A 127 7.95 14.46 3.38
C PHE A 127 8.00 14.57 1.85
N CYS A 128 6.86 14.59 1.16
CA CYS A 128 6.83 14.75 -0.29
C CYS A 128 7.20 16.15 -0.79
N SER A 129 6.72 17.19 -0.12
CA SER A 129 6.95 18.57 -0.56
C SER A 129 8.33 19.11 -0.19
N SER A 130 8.99 18.51 0.80
CA SER A 130 10.16 19.11 1.44
C SER A 130 11.22 18.10 1.90
N GLY A 131 11.04 16.81 1.62
CA GLY A 131 12.03 15.77 1.96
C GLY A 131 13.21 15.66 1.00
N SER A 132 13.19 16.37 -0.12
CA SER A 132 14.25 16.40 -1.14
C SER A 132 14.26 17.74 -1.88
N THR A 133 15.38 18.08 -2.50
CA THR A 133 15.48 19.19 -3.47
C THR A 133 14.77 18.89 -4.79
N ALA A 134 14.54 17.60 -5.09
CA ALA A 134 13.70 17.12 -6.18
C ALA A 134 12.29 16.74 -5.67
N CYS A 135 11.69 17.61 -4.86
CA CYS A 135 10.38 17.36 -4.26
C CYS A 135 9.25 17.33 -5.29
N GLN A 136 8.16 16.67 -4.93
CA GLN A 136 7.01 16.56 -5.82
C GLN A 136 6.20 17.85 -5.87
N SER A 137 5.40 18.01 -6.93
CA SER A 137 4.51 19.16 -7.11
C SER A 137 3.68 19.41 -5.85
N SER A 138 3.85 20.59 -5.27
CA SER A 138 3.07 21.02 -4.10
C SER A 138 1.57 20.94 -4.42
N THR A 139 1.15 21.36 -5.61
CA THR A 139 -0.24 21.22 -6.08
C THR A 139 -0.75 19.79 -5.99
N ALA A 140 0.00 18.81 -6.49
CA ALA A 140 -0.39 17.40 -6.42
C ALA A 140 -0.48 16.90 -4.97
N VAL A 141 0.49 17.28 -4.12
CA VAL A 141 0.49 16.94 -2.68
C VAL A 141 -0.75 17.53 -1.98
N HIS A 142 -1.08 18.79 -2.22
CA HIS A 142 -2.22 19.47 -1.59
C HIS A 142 -3.56 18.90 -2.04
N LEU A 143 -3.75 18.71 -3.35
CA LEU A 143 -4.96 18.09 -3.91
C LEU A 143 -5.22 16.72 -3.28
N ARG A 144 -4.15 15.93 -3.16
CA ARG A 144 -4.25 14.59 -2.58
C ARG A 144 -4.46 14.59 -1.07
N ALA A 145 -3.83 15.52 -0.34
CA ALA A 145 -4.09 15.73 1.09
C ALA A 145 -5.49 16.30 1.38
N GLY A 146 -6.23 16.70 0.35
CA GLY A 146 -7.53 17.37 0.45
C GLY A 146 -7.41 18.77 1.05
N TRP A 147 -6.30 19.46 0.77
CA TRP A 147 -6.04 20.83 1.18
C TRP A 147 -6.49 21.81 0.10
N SER A 148 -7.00 22.97 0.55
CA SER A 148 -7.26 24.10 -0.33
C SER A 148 -5.92 24.65 -0.82
N LEU A 149 -5.78 24.86 -2.13
CA LEU A 149 -4.64 25.56 -2.74
C LEU A 149 -4.74 27.07 -2.52
N GLY A 150 -5.97 27.59 -2.43
CA GLY A 150 -6.26 29.01 -2.21
C GLY A 150 -6.33 29.83 -3.52
N GLY A 151 -7.10 30.92 -3.47
CA GLY A 151 -7.20 31.91 -4.55
C GLY A 151 -7.41 31.32 -5.94
N VAL A 152 -6.63 31.81 -6.90
CA VAL A 152 -6.67 31.43 -8.31
C VAL A 152 -6.34 29.94 -8.51
N GLN A 153 -5.44 29.36 -7.70
CA GLN A 153 -5.01 27.97 -7.88
C GLN A 153 -6.16 26.97 -7.69
N ASN A 154 -7.08 27.21 -6.75
CA ASN A 154 -8.28 26.36 -6.58
C ASN A 154 -9.17 26.30 -7.83
N THR A 155 -9.14 27.33 -8.66
CA THR A 155 -9.98 27.41 -9.87
C THR A 155 -9.38 26.58 -11.01
N TYR A 156 -8.06 26.68 -11.19
CA TYR A 156 -7.38 26.18 -12.38
C TYR A 156 -6.57 24.91 -12.18
N SER A 157 -6.08 24.64 -10.96
CA SER A 157 -5.30 23.44 -10.67
C SER A 157 -6.22 22.31 -10.24
N ARG A 158 -6.36 21.31 -11.11
CA ARG A 158 -7.21 20.13 -10.90
C ARG A 158 -6.36 18.89 -10.68
N TYR A 159 -7.02 17.85 -10.19
CA TYR A 159 -6.41 16.54 -10.06
C TYR A 159 -5.95 16.04 -11.44
N GLU A 160 -4.74 15.50 -11.48
CA GLU A 160 -4.21 14.77 -12.62
C GLU A 160 -3.54 13.50 -12.10
N ALA A 161 -3.83 12.37 -12.75
CA ALA A 161 -3.38 11.06 -12.29
C ALA A 161 -1.86 10.96 -12.22
N SER A 162 -1.15 11.50 -13.22
CA SER A 162 0.32 11.48 -13.29
C SER A 162 0.98 12.14 -12.07
N GLY A 163 0.48 13.30 -11.64
CA GLY A 163 0.97 14.01 -10.48
C GLY A 163 0.73 13.24 -9.19
N ASP A 164 -0.46 12.65 -9.02
CA ASP A 164 -0.75 11.80 -7.86
C ASP A 164 0.12 10.54 -7.84
N MET A 165 0.24 9.83 -8.95
CA MET A 165 1.05 8.63 -9.07
C MET A 165 2.52 8.88 -8.72
N HIS A 166 3.10 9.97 -9.22
CA HIS A 166 4.46 10.38 -8.88
C HIS A 166 4.61 10.67 -7.38
N VAL A 167 3.69 11.45 -6.79
CA VAL A 167 3.65 11.66 -5.33
C VAL A 167 3.58 10.33 -4.59
N ARG A 168 2.75 9.38 -5.02
CA ARG A 168 2.54 8.13 -4.29
C ARG A 168 3.76 7.22 -4.29
N ARG A 169 4.48 7.11 -5.40
CA ARG A 169 5.74 6.35 -5.44
C ARG A 169 6.77 6.95 -4.47
N SER A 170 6.82 8.28 -4.35
CA SER A 170 7.65 8.94 -3.35
C SER A 170 7.18 8.69 -1.92
N VAL A 171 5.87 8.81 -1.63
CA VAL A 171 5.30 8.60 -0.28
C VAL A 171 5.62 7.22 0.29
N VAL A 172 5.58 6.19 -0.56
CA VAL A 172 5.86 4.80 -0.14
C VAL A 172 7.37 4.57 0.11
N GLY A 173 8.22 5.56 -0.19
CA GLY A 173 9.65 5.52 0.08
C GLY A 173 10.52 5.15 -1.10
N LEU A 174 10.00 5.13 -2.33
CA LEU A 174 10.83 4.93 -3.51
C LEU A 174 11.55 6.25 -3.85
N SER A 175 12.87 6.19 -4.03
CA SER A 175 13.71 7.36 -4.31
C SER A 175 13.62 7.79 -5.77
N THR A 176 13.35 9.07 -6.04
CA THR A 176 13.31 9.66 -7.39
C THR A 176 14.66 9.61 -8.11
N GLU A 177 15.75 9.45 -7.35
CA GLU A 177 17.11 9.43 -7.87
C GLU A 177 17.60 8.02 -8.26
N SER A 178 16.71 7.03 -8.23
CA SER A 178 17.06 5.63 -8.48
C SER A 178 16.12 5.01 -9.51
N TYR A 179 16.64 4.09 -10.33
CA TYR A 179 15.82 3.28 -11.23
C TYR A 179 14.74 2.48 -10.46
N ASN A 180 15.02 2.16 -9.20
CA ASN A 180 14.08 1.56 -8.25
C ASN A 180 12.80 2.38 -8.03
N PHE A 181 12.77 3.65 -8.45
CA PHE A 181 11.52 4.40 -8.48
C PHE A 181 10.47 3.74 -9.38
N SER A 182 10.90 2.95 -10.36
CA SER A 182 10.03 2.20 -11.28
C SER A 182 9.74 0.76 -10.82
N THR A 183 10.21 0.35 -9.64
CA THR A 183 9.97 -1.00 -9.11
C THR A 183 8.48 -1.34 -9.11
N LEU A 184 8.18 -2.57 -9.50
CA LEU A 184 6.84 -3.13 -9.56
C LEU A 184 6.48 -3.84 -8.24
N PRO A 185 5.19 -3.98 -7.92
CA PRO A 185 4.74 -4.85 -6.85
C PRO A 185 5.14 -6.31 -7.16
N PRO A 186 5.53 -7.12 -6.15
CA PRO A 186 5.65 -8.56 -6.33
C PRO A 186 4.36 -9.14 -6.88
N HIS A 187 4.45 -9.93 -7.95
CA HIS A 187 3.30 -10.50 -8.62
C HIS A 187 3.63 -11.83 -9.29
N PHE A 188 2.61 -12.67 -9.42
CA PHE A 188 2.70 -13.92 -10.17
C PHE A 188 2.57 -13.66 -11.68
N SER A 189 3.26 -14.45 -12.50
CA SER A 189 3.12 -14.41 -13.95
C SER A 189 1.67 -14.69 -14.38
N GLU A 190 1.06 -15.70 -13.75
CA GLU A 190 -0.27 -16.21 -14.04
C GLU A 190 -1.04 -16.51 -12.75
N SER A 191 -2.37 -16.38 -12.78
CA SER A 191 -3.24 -16.75 -11.65
C SER A 191 -3.73 -18.18 -11.87
N ASP A 192 -2.83 -19.13 -11.64
CA ASP A 192 -3.12 -20.56 -11.77
C ASP A 192 -3.81 -21.14 -10.52
N GLU A 193 -4.17 -22.42 -10.57
CA GLU A 193 -4.86 -23.09 -9.46
C GLU A 193 -4.05 -23.08 -8.15
N ILE A 194 -2.72 -23.07 -8.23
CA ILE A 194 -1.84 -23.04 -7.05
C ILE A 194 -1.88 -21.65 -6.41
N VAL A 195 -1.82 -20.58 -7.21
CA VAL A 195 -1.98 -19.20 -6.71
C VAL A 195 -3.35 -19.01 -6.08
N GLN A 196 -4.42 -19.43 -6.78
CA GLN A 196 -5.79 -19.32 -6.27
C GLN A 196 -5.99 -20.10 -4.97
N ARG A 197 -5.47 -21.34 -4.90
CA ARG A 197 -5.47 -22.13 -3.67
C ARG A 197 -4.69 -21.43 -2.57
N GLY A 198 -3.52 -20.86 -2.88
CA GLY A 198 -2.70 -20.14 -1.93
C GLY A 198 -3.43 -18.94 -1.33
N VAL A 199 -4.13 -18.15 -2.16
CA VAL A 199 -4.95 -17.02 -1.70
C VAL A 199 -6.03 -17.49 -0.73
N ARG A 200 -6.78 -18.54 -1.08
CA ARG A 200 -7.86 -19.07 -0.23
C ARG A 200 -7.37 -19.61 1.11
N LEU A 201 -6.19 -20.24 1.10
CA LEU A 201 -5.56 -20.81 2.29
C LEU A 201 -4.96 -19.74 3.20
N MET A 202 -4.35 -18.71 2.62
CA MET A 202 -3.73 -17.62 3.37
C MET A 202 -4.74 -16.60 3.91
N PHE A 203 -5.85 -16.41 3.21
CA PHE A 203 -6.87 -15.40 3.53
C PHE A 203 -8.27 -16.03 3.60
N PRO A 204 -8.54 -16.89 4.60
CA PRO A 204 -9.79 -17.63 4.69
C PRO A 204 -10.98 -16.68 4.91
N GLY A 205 -12.00 -16.74 4.05
CA GLY A 205 -13.19 -15.89 4.12
C GLY A 205 -13.06 -14.55 3.39
N LEU A 206 -11.97 -14.33 2.66
CA LEU A 206 -11.79 -13.16 1.80
C LEU A 206 -12.93 -13.07 0.76
N PRO A 207 -13.60 -11.91 0.61
CA PRO A 207 -14.56 -11.70 -0.46
C PRO A 207 -13.93 -11.83 -1.85
N GLN A 208 -14.61 -12.51 -2.78
CA GLN A 208 -14.10 -12.77 -4.14
C GLN A 208 -13.54 -11.52 -4.85
N ARG A 209 -14.20 -10.37 -4.68
CA ARG A 209 -13.76 -9.09 -5.27
C ARG A 209 -12.37 -8.62 -4.83
N LEU A 210 -11.84 -9.16 -3.74
CA LEU A 210 -10.52 -8.85 -3.21
C LEU A 210 -9.48 -9.91 -3.58
N GLU A 211 -9.86 -11.03 -4.18
CA GLU A 211 -8.92 -12.10 -4.57
C GLU A 211 -7.77 -11.55 -5.40
N PHE A 212 -8.08 -10.67 -6.36
CA PHE A 212 -7.05 -10.05 -7.19
C PHE A 212 -6.06 -9.17 -6.40
N ILE A 213 -6.51 -8.45 -5.36
CA ILE A 213 -5.61 -7.70 -4.46
C ILE A 213 -4.81 -8.66 -3.58
N ALA A 214 -5.45 -9.74 -3.13
CA ALA A 214 -4.84 -10.74 -2.27
C ALA A 214 -3.75 -11.54 -3.00
N GLU A 215 -3.81 -11.69 -4.32
CA GLU A 215 -2.70 -12.26 -5.11
C GLU A 215 -1.42 -11.43 -4.95
N TYR A 216 -1.48 -10.10 -5.05
CA TYR A 216 -0.32 -9.22 -4.83
C TYR A 216 0.15 -9.24 -3.37
N CYS A 217 -0.78 -9.37 -2.42
CA CYS A 217 -0.43 -9.55 -1.00
C CYS A 217 0.31 -10.88 -0.79
N LEU A 218 -0.21 -11.97 -1.35
CA LEU A 218 0.40 -13.30 -1.29
C LEU A 218 1.79 -13.28 -1.89
N ALA A 219 1.95 -12.76 -3.11
CA ALA A 219 3.24 -12.64 -3.77
C ALA A 219 4.23 -11.82 -2.92
N SER A 220 3.77 -10.72 -2.32
CA SER A 220 4.61 -9.89 -1.43
C SER A 220 5.05 -10.66 -0.18
N LEU A 221 4.16 -11.43 0.44
CA LEU A 221 4.51 -12.28 1.59
C LEU A 221 5.49 -13.40 1.20
N THR A 222 5.32 -14.00 0.03
CA THR A 222 6.22 -15.04 -0.50
C THR A 222 7.62 -14.50 -0.75
N VAL A 223 7.76 -13.36 -1.45
CA VAL A 223 9.08 -12.70 -1.67
C VAL A 223 9.75 -12.36 -0.34
N HIS A 224 8.97 -11.87 0.62
CA HIS A 224 9.51 -11.39 1.89
C HIS A 224 9.50 -12.45 3.00
N HIS A 225 9.26 -13.73 2.69
CA HIS A 225 9.17 -14.80 3.68
C HIS A 225 10.37 -14.79 4.65
N SER A 226 11.60 -14.80 4.13
CA SER A 226 12.84 -14.79 4.93
C SER A 226 13.05 -13.53 5.78
N TYR A 227 12.51 -12.39 5.34
CA TYR A 227 12.51 -11.17 6.15
C TYR A 227 11.51 -11.29 7.30
N LEU A 228 10.29 -11.72 6.99
CA LEU A 228 9.19 -11.84 7.95
C LEU A 228 9.51 -12.86 9.05
N THR A 229 10.12 -14.00 8.72
CA THR A 229 10.55 -15.00 9.72
C THR A 229 11.55 -14.43 10.74
N ARG A 230 12.36 -13.45 10.35
CA ARG A 230 13.34 -12.80 11.24
C ARG A 230 12.76 -11.60 11.98
N ALA A 231 11.84 -10.87 11.35
CA ALA A 231 11.32 -9.61 11.86
C ALA A 231 10.12 -9.80 12.80
N LEU A 232 9.29 -10.81 12.57
CA LEU A 232 8.10 -11.08 13.36
C LEU A 232 8.43 -11.88 14.63
N SER A 233 7.66 -11.67 15.70
CA SER A 233 7.72 -12.52 16.89
C SER A 233 7.30 -13.95 16.55
N LEU A 234 7.94 -14.97 17.13
CA LEU A 234 7.63 -16.39 16.92
C LEU A 234 6.16 -16.76 17.21
N ASN A 235 5.48 -15.96 18.05
CA ASN A 235 4.06 -16.15 18.38
C ASN A 235 3.10 -15.40 17.43
N HIS A 236 3.62 -14.77 16.37
CA HIS A 236 2.81 -13.98 15.45
C HIS A 236 1.82 -14.90 14.69
N PRO A 237 0.52 -14.55 14.62
CA PRO A 237 -0.52 -15.42 14.04
C PRO A 237 -0.27 -15.84 12.59
N VAL A 238 0.42 -15.01 11.80
CA VAL A 238 0.78 -15.37 10.41
C VAL A 238 1.56 -16.68 10.32
N PHE A 239 2.34 -17.03 11.36
CA PHE A 239 3.10 -18.27 11.31
C PHE A 239 2.21 -19.52 11.32
N LEU A 240 0.95 -19.42 11.76
CA LEU A 240 -0.04 -20.50 11.67
C LEU A 240 -0.58 -20.72 10.25
N THR A 241 -0.25 -19.84 9.31
CA THR A 241 -0.76 -19.91 7.94
C THR A 241 0.11 -20.83 7.06
N PRO A 242 -0.47 -21.46 6.02
CA PRO A 242 0.25 -22.48 5.24
C PRO A 242 1.54 -22.00 4.58
N LEU A 243 1.65 -20.72 4.19
CA LEU A 243 2.86 -20.18 3.57
C LEU A 243 4.12 -20.30 4.47
N PHE A 244 3.96 -20.29 5.79
CA PHE A 244 5.06 -20.32 6.76
C PHE A 244 5.28 -21.72 7.38
N HIS A 245 4.41 -22.68 7.08
CA HIS A 245 4.50 -24.05 7.58
C HIS A 245 4.77 -25.09 6.48
N ASP A 246 4.32 -24.83 5.25
CA ASP A 246 4.46 -25.73 4.11
C ASP A 246 5.54 -25.21 3.15
N ALA A 247 6.75 -25.79 3.27
CA ALA A 247 7.88 -25.46 2.42
C ALA A 247 7.63 -25.78 0.94
N ALA A 248 6.82 -26.80 0.63
CA ALA A 248 6.50 -27.14 -0.76
C ALA A 248 5.57 -26.09 -1.39
N MET A 249 4.59 -25.59 -0.62
CA MET A 249 3.75 -24.47 -1.04
C MET A 249 4.57 -23.20 -1.24
N LEU A 250 5.48 -22.88 -0.32
CA LEU A 250 6.36 -21.71 -0.45
C LEU A 250 7.20 -21.78 -1.73
N SER A 251 7.88 -22.89 -1.98
CA SER A 251 8.69 -23.09 -3.19
C SER A 251 7.84 -22.99 -4.46
N SER A 252 6.69 -23.66 -4.47
CA SER A 252 5.78 -23.64 -5.63
C SER A 252 5.27 -22.24 -5.95
N LEU A 253 5.00 -21.42 -4.94
CA LEU A 253 4.61 -20.02 -5.13
C LEU A 253 5.80 -19.16 -5.56
N ALA A 254 6.97 -19.34 -4.96
CA ALA A 254 8.17 -18.59 -5.29
C ALA A 254 8.60 -18.78 -6.75
N GLU A 255 8.50 -20.00 -7.29
CA GLU A 255 8.76 -20.31 -8.70
C GLU A 255 7.83 -19.58 -9.69
N ARG A 256 6.67 -19.11 -9.23
CA ARG A 256 5.67 -18.41 -10.06
C ARG A 256 5.81 -16.89 -10.02
N ILE A 257 6.65 -16.37 -9.12
CA ILE A 257 6.90 -14.94 -9.00
C ILE A 257 7.85 -14.54 -10.11
N ARG A 258 7.52 -13.46 -10.81
CA ARG A 258 8.43 -12.93 -11.83
C ARG A 258 9.64 -12.29 -11.16
N SER A 259 10.82 -12.76 -11.52
CA SER A 259 12.04 -11.98 -11.45
C SER A 259 11.94 -10.83 -12.47
N GLU A 260 12.54 -9.68 -12.18
CA GLU A 260 12.54 -8.46 -13.04
C GLU A 260 13.38 -8.66 -14.32
N ASP A 261 13.23 -9.80 -14.98
CA ASP A 261 13.91 -10.17 -16.19
C ASP A 261 13.16 -9.45 -17.32
N GLY A 262 13.84 -8.55 -18.02
CA GLY A 262 13.32 -7.60 -19.02
C GLY A 262 12.65 -8.21 -20.28
N SER A 263 11.86 -9.26 -20.11
CA SER A 263 10.90 -9.75 -21.10
C SER A 263 9.82 -8.70 -21.34
N SER A 264 9.64 -8.36 -22.61
CA SER A 264 8.67 -7.38 -23.12
C SER A 264 7.20 -7.77 -22.90
N ASP A 265 6.93 -8.95 -22.35
CA ASP A 265 5.59 -9.47 -22.14
C ASP A 265 5.26 -9.43 -20.65
N THR A 266 5.21 -8.24 -20.07
CA THR A 266 4.78 -8.03 -18.68
C THR A 266 3.30 -7.66 -18.64
N ARG A 267 2.52 -8.37 -17.81
CA ARG A 267 1.11 -8.07 -17.55
C ARG A 267 0.89 -6.63 -17.07
N ILE A 268 1.90 -6.06 -16.42
CA ILE A 268 1.86 -4.73 -15.82
C ILE A 268 3.12 -3.94 -16.21
N CYS A 269 3.00 -2.62 -16.25
CA CYS A 269 4.10 -1.68 -16.48
C CYS A 269 4.11 -0.61 -15.39
N PRO A 270 5.27 -0.02 -15.07
CA PRO A 270 5.36 0.96 -14.00
C PRO A 270 4.71 2.28 -14.43
N THR A 271 3.77 2.76 -13.61
CA THR A 271 3.03 4.01 -13.86
C THR A 271 3.55 5.16 -12.98
N GLY A 272 3.38 6.42 -13.40
CA GLY A 272 3.82 7.58 -12.60
C GLY A 272 5.33 7.76 -12.47
N VAL A 273 6.10 7.13 -13.37
CA VAL A 273 7.57 7.24 -13.42
C VAL A 273 7.96 8.45 -14.27
N PRO A 274 8.75 9.40 -13.73
CA PRO A 274 9.16 10.57 -14.48
C PRO A 274 10.24 10.22 -15.52
N PRO A 275 10.36 10.98 -16.63
CA PRO A 275 11.30 10.68 -17.71
C PRO A 275 12.76 10.51 -17.26
N HIS A 276 13.21 11.29 -16.27
CA HIS A 276 14.60 11.24 -15.80
C HIS A 276 14.96 9.92 -15.10
N VAL A 277 14.00 9.25 -14.45
CA VAL A 277 14.24 7.93 -13.84
C VAL A 277 14.58 6.89 -14.89
N PHE A 278 13.98 6.96 -16.09
CA PHE A 278 14.30 6.03 -17.18
C PHE A 278 15.74 6.21 -17.69
N ILE A 279 16.34 7.39 -17.50
CA ILE A 279 17.73 7.66 -17.86
C ILE A 279 18.69 6.99 -16.86
N CYS A 280 18.27 6.83 -15.60
CA CYS A 280 19.04 6.14 -14.55
C CYS A 280 19.11 4.60 -14.73
N VAL A 281 18.46 4.03 -15.75
CA VAL A 281 18.48 2.59 -16.08
C VAL A 281 19.69 2.22 -16.98
N ARG A 282 20.63 3.15 -17.21
CA ARG A 282 21.83 2.92 -18.03
C ARG A 282 23.07 2.63 -17.20
#